data_AF-A0A2E3B962-F1
#
_entry.id   AF-A0A2E3B962-F1
#
_cell.length_a   1.000
_cell.length_b   1.000
_cell.length_c   1.000
_cell.angle_alpha   90.00
_cell.angle_beta   90.00
_cell.angle_gamma   90.00
#
_symmetry.space_group_name_H-M   'P 1'
#
loop_
_entity.id
_entity.type
_entity.pdbx_description
1 polymer ?
#
loop_
_entity_poly.entity_id
_entity_poly.type
_entity_poly.pdbx_seq_one_letter_code
_entity_poly.pdbx_strand_id
1 'polypeptide(L)'
;MTKTDQVNKHKKSAENSRYAYMPTLKTRLILHALIKISIAFAIPIYVFIQYQFDWVILAMSIALLILGIRTYIHTVTYLKVLSEISNKLSEANKGVYSHRISGCKGLGEVGKVAWELNELFDILECYFNEVTTCFDRASKNDYSRRAIPTGLPGKLGASLGNINSSLEAMSSNAEFITRNELSSGLHKMNSESLVGNLKENQNDLIQINDEIVKVEEIASNNEKVAHESSSSVTEISKMLTTTRENISSVVNVIDALNVDSKKVTESLSMITDIADQTNLLALNASIEAARAGEHGRGFSVVADEVKALSSRTKETADEIALVLNSFAKQMEDITREAENSQNLTEKVDSIVSDFRVRFNELSESASNTITVVSYTKNKVFASLAKVDHIIYMQNGYTLLNGIEEAKDAVAVDHHNCRLGKWYYDGDGGAIFGDTYGFKNLEEHHQNVHHYVQQAVVDDFEYGDDITEYNNGILSSMSKAEDASKNVLDAINAMINEKYSSMLSSGKI
;
A
#
# COMPACT_ATOMS: atom_id res chain seq x y z
N MET A 1 -6.78 62.57 12.87
CA MET A 1 -5.87 62.79 14.01
C MET A 1 -6.06 61.64 14.98
N THR A 2 -5.09 60.72 15.01
CA THR A 2 -5.12 59.54 15.88
C THR A 2 -4.87 59.98 17.33
N LYS A 3 -5.31 59.18 18.33
CA LYS A 3 -5.06 59.46 19.77
C LYS A 3 -3.58 59.75 20.06
N THR A 4 -2.67 59.22 19.25
CA THR A 4 -1.21 59.45 19.29
C THR A 4 -0.82 60.90 19.01
N ASP A 5 -1.54 61.61 18.12
CA ASP A 5 -1.28 63.01 17.79
C ASP A 5 -1.69 63.96 18.92
N GLN A 6 -2.76 63.64 19.65
CA GLN A 6 -3.20 64.43 20.81
C GLN A 6 -2.27 64.27 22.02
N VAL A 7 -1.68 63.08 22.22
CA VAL A 7 -0.69 62.83 23.29
C VAL A 7 0.62 63.58 23.02
N ASN A 8 1.08 63.62 21.76
CA ASN A 8 2.29 64.36 21.38
C ASN A 8 2.12 65.89 21.47
N LYS A 9 0.92 66.42 21.19
CA LYS A 9 0.62 67.85 21.36
C LYS A 9 0.57 68.27 22.83
N HIS A 10 0.08 67.39 23.72
CA HIS A 10 0.09 67.64 25.16
C HIS A 10 1.49 67.56 25.80
N LYS A 11 2.38 66.67 25.34
CA LYS A 11 3.77 66.60 25.83
C LYS A 11 4.61 67.84 25.46
N LYS A 12 4.52 68.32 24.22
CA LYS A 12 5.24 69.55 23.78
C LYS A 12 4.78 70.83 24.50
N SER A 13 3.51 70.89 24.92
CA SER A 13 2.96 72.01 25.69
C SER A 13 3.41 72.00 27.17
N ALA A 14 3.60 70.81 27.76
CA ALA A 14 3.97 70.66 29.16
C ALA A 14 5.48 70.87 29.45
N GLU A 15 6.37 70.57 28.50
CA GLU A 15 7.83 70.71 28.69
C GLU A 15 8.29 72.17 28.78
N ASN A 16 7.63 73.10 28.09
CA ASN A 16 8.01 74.52 28.12
C ASN A 16 7.30 75.34 29.22
N SER A 17 6.23 74.85 29.86
CA SER A 17 5.46 75.68 30.79
C SER A 17 5.89 75.58 32.26
N ARG A 18 6.59 74.51 32.67
CA ARG A 18 6.98 74.33 34.09
C ARG A 18 8.14 75.22 34.56
N TYR A 19 8.88 75.85 33.66
CA TYR A 19 10.07 76.64 34.00
C TYR A 19 10.02 78.11 33.53
N ALA A 20 8.89 78.57 32.99
CA ALA A 20 8.78 79.84 32.28
C ALA A 20 8.83 81.11 33.16
N TYR A 21 8.69 81.00 34.49
CA TYR A 21 8.52 82.16 35.39
C TYR A 21 9.52 82.24 36.56
N MET A 22 10.71 81.68 36.41
CA MET A 22 11.82 81.96 37.33
C MET A 22 12.98 82.60 36.56
N PRO A 23 13.56 83.74 37.01
CA PRO A 23 14.84 84.19 36.46
C PRO A 23 15.82 83.04 36.62
N THR A 24 16.25 82.47 35.49
CA THR A 24 17.10 81.28 35.48
C THR A 24 18.31 81.49 36.38
N LEU A 25 18.83 80.42 37.00
CA LEU A 25 20.05 80.46 37.81
C LEU A 25 21.17 81.23 37.08
N LYS A 26 21.20 81.12 35.75
CA LYS A 26 22.03 81.88 34.81
C LYS A 26 21.88 83.40 34.95
N THR A 27 20.66 83.92 34.88
CA THR A 27 20.39 85.37 35.00
C THR A 27 20.82 85.89 36.37
N ARG A 28 20.54 85.16 37.45
CA ARG A 28 20.91 85.58 38.82
C ARG A 28 22.42 85.56 39.06
N LEU A 29 23.12 84.53 38.59
CA LEU A 29 24.57 84.40 38.81
C LEU A 29 25.38 85.36 37.92
N ILE A 30 24.95 85.58 36.67
CA ILE A 30 25.56 86.60 35.80
C ILE A 30 25.35 88.00 36.38
N LEU A 31 24.14 88.30 36.89
CA LEU A 31 23.87 89.58 37.54
C LEU A 31 24.78 89.80 38.76
N HIS A 32 24.98 88.79 39.61
CA HIS A 32 25.91 88.90 40.75
C HIS A 32 27.36 89.14 40.30
N ALA A 33 27.81 88.49 39.22
CA ALA A 33 29.15 88.72 38.68
C ALA A 33 29.29 90.14 38.09
N LEU A 34 28.28 90.62 37.35
CA LEU A 34 28.23 91.97 36.81
C LEU A 34 28.18 93.03 37.91
N ILE A 35 27.41 92.81 38.98
CA ILE A 35 27.39 93.72 40.14
C ILE A 35 28.79 93.83 40.77
N LYS A 36 29.50 92.71 40.96
CA LYS A 36 30.88 92.72 41.49
C LYS A 36 31.85 93.47 40.56
N ILE A 37 31.74 93.29 39.25
CA ILE A 37 32.54 94.01 38.26
C ILE A 37 32.21 95.51 38.26
N SER A 38 30.94 95.88 38.28
CA SER A 38 30.49 97.27 38.35
C SER A 38 30.95 97.96 39.64
N ILE A 39 30.88 97.28 40.80
CA ILE A 39 31.41 97.79 42.07
C ILE A 39 32.93 97.99 41.99
N ALA A 40 33.65 97.06 41.35
CA ALA A 40 35.10 97.16 41.17
C ALA A 40 35.52 98.40 40.36
N PHE A 41 34.70 98.84 39.38
CA PHE A 41 34.94 100.07 38.61
C PHE A 41 34.40 101.33 39.29
N ALA A 42 33.24 101.27 39.95
CA ALA A 42 32.58 102.44 40.53
C ALA A 42 33.31 103.00 41.75
N ILE A 43 33.84 102.13 42.63
CA ILE A 43 34.54 102.55 43.86
C ILE A 43 35.81 103.38 43.56
N PRO A 44 36.75 102.95 42.69
CA PRO A 44 37.93 103.74 42.36
C PRO A 44 37.60 105.06 41.68
N ILE A 45 36.63 105.07 40.78
CA ILE A 45 36.21 106.28 40.07
C ILE A 45 35.63 107.30 41.06
N TYR A 46 34.75 106.85 41.97
CA TYR A 46 34.16 107.71 42.99
C TYR A 46 35.21 108.27 43.96
N VAL A 47 36.13 107.43 44.43
CA VAL A 47 37.19 107.86 45.35
C VAL A 47 38.17 108.82 44.66
N PHE A 48 38.55 108.55 43.41
CA PHE A 48 39.41 109.42 42.62
C PHE A 48 38.83 110.84 42.46
N ILE A 49 37.50 110.94 42.25
CA ILE A 49 36.80 112.23 42.12
C ILE A 49 36.81 113.02 43.44
N GLN A 50 36.71 112.35 44.60
CA GLN A 50 36.54 113.01 45.90
C GLN A 50 37.84 113.26 46.68
N TYR A 51 38.81 112.35 46.61
CA TYR A 51 39.95 112.31 47.54
C TYR A 51 41.34 112.26 46.86
N GLN A 52 41.41 112.41 45.54
CA GLN A 52 42.60 112.15 44.70
C GLN A 52 43.01 110.66 44.67
N PHE A 53 44.12 110.34 43.97
CA PHE A 53 44.50 108.97 43.63
C PHE A 53 45.08 108.18 44.82
N ASP A 54 44.48 107.02 45.13
CA ASP A 54 44.91 106.10 46.20
C ASP A 54 45.25 104.70 45.64
N TRP A 55 46.49 104.26 45.89
CA TRP A 55 47.01 102.97 45.44
C TRP A 55 46.35 101.76 46.11
N VAL A 56 45.90 101.86 47.36
CA VAL A 56 45.29 100.75 48.13
C VAL A 56 43.91 100.44 47.57
N ILE A 57 43.14 101.47 47.27
CA ILE A 57 41.77 101.33 46.73
C ILE A 57 41.81 100.79 45.30
N LEU A 58 42.81 101.21 44.50
CA LEU A 58 43.05 100.62 43.18
C LEU A 58 43.39 99.12 43.28
N ALA A 59 44.26 98.72 44.20
CA ALA A 59 44.62 97.31 44.39
C ALA A 59 43.43 96.44 44.83
N MET A 60 42.59 96.92 45.77
CA MET A 60 41.37 96.21 46.19
C MET A 60 40.36 96.07 45.04
N SER A 61 40.23 97.10 44.19
CA SER A 61 39.37 97.04 43.02
C SER A 61 39.88 96.11 41.93
N ILE A 62 41.19 96.04 41.69
CA ILE A 62 41.78 95.04 40.79
C ILE A 62 41.53 93.63 41.34
N ALA A 63 41.67 93.40 42.65
CA ALA A 63 41.37 92.12 43.27
C ALA A 63 39.88 91.73 43.13
N LEU A 64 38.97 92.69 43.34
CA LEU A 64 37.52 92.48 43.12
C LEU A 64 37.18 92.24 41.65
N LEU A 65 37.87 92.90 40.72
CA LEU A 65 37.73 92.69 39.28
C LEU A 65 38.19 91.27 38.90
N ILE A 66 39.36 90.83 39.38
CA ILE A 66 39.86 89.46 39.15
C ILE A 66 38.89 88.43 39.74
N LEU A 67 38.39 88.65 40.95
CA LEU A 67 37.39 87.77 41.59
C LEU A 67 36.07 87.76 40.79
N GLY A 68 35.63 88.91 40.29
CA GLY A 68 34.44 89.07 39.44
C GLY A 68 34.58 88.33 38.11
N ILE A 69 35.69 88.50 37.41
CA ILE A 69 36.00 87.81 36.15
C ILE A 69 36.10 86.30 36.39
N ARG A 70 36.82 85.87 37.44
CA ARG A 70 36.94 84.44 37.79
C ARG A 70 35.58 83.81 38.12
N THR A 71 34.76 84.49 38.91
CA THR A 71 33.39 84.01 39.23
C THR A 71 32.49 83.98 38.01
N TYR A 72 32.60 84.95 37.10
CA TYR A 72 31.90 84.96 35.81
C TYR A 72 32.31 83.76 34.93
N ILE A 73 33.61 83.55 34.71
CA ILE A 73 34.13 82.45 33.87
C ILE A 73 33.69 81.10 34.43
N HIS A 74 33.86 80.86 35.73
CA HIS A 74 33.40 79.62 36.35
C HIS A 74 31.89 79.44 36.19
N THR A 75 31.09 80.46 36.54
CA THR A 75 29.62 80.43 36.44
C THR A 75 29.15 80.09 35.02
N VAL A 76 29.71 80.75 34.00
CA VAL A 76 29.35 80.51 32.60
C VAL A 76 29.71 79.08 32.20
N THR A 77 30.85 78.56 32.65
CA THR A 77 31.28 77.18 32.37
C THR A 77 30.33 76.15 33.01
N TYR A 78 29.95 76.35 34.27
CA TYR A 78 28.95 75.51 34.96
C TYR A 78 27.60 75.49 34.25
N LEU A 79 27.12 76.66 33.85
CA LEU A 79 25.83 76.79 33.17
C LEU A 79 25.85 76.21 31.75
N LYS A 80 27.00 76.27 31.07
CA LYS A 80 27.18 75.61 29.77
C LYS A 80 27.06 74.10 29.92
N VAL A 81 27.73 73.49 30.90
CA VAL A 81 27.64 72.04 31.14
C VAL A 81 26.25 71.63 31.59
N LEU A 82 25.56 72.41 32.43
CA LEU A 82 24.16 72.14 32.79
C LEU A 82 23.22 72.21 31.56
N SER A 83 23.47 73.15 30.64
CA SER A 83 22.73 73.21 29.38
C SER A 83 23.03 72.01 28.49
N GLU A 84 24.28 71.53 28.44
CA GLU A 84 24.64 70.30 27.72
C GLU A 84 23.97 69.07 28.34
N ILE A 85 23.98 68.93 29.68
CA ILE A 85 23.26 67.88 30.41
C ILE A 85 21.78 67.90 30.02
N SER A 86 21.13 69.06 30.08
CA SER A 86 19.71 69.19 29.72
C SER A 86 19.44 68.79 28.26
N ASN A 87 20.30 69.20 27.33
CA ASN A 87 20.16 68.87 25.91
C ASN A 87 20.34 67.36 25.69
N LYS A 88 21.35 66.74 26.30
CA LYS A 88 21.62 65.29 26.17
C LYS A 88 20.57 64.43 26.84
N LEU A 89 20.00 64.86 27.97
CA LEU A 89 18.81 64.23 28.54
C LEU A 89 17.59 64.33 27.61
N SER A 90 17.40 65.47 26.93
CA SER A 90 16.33 65.62 25.92
C SER A 90 16.53 64.70 24.71
N GLU A 91 17.77 64.46 24.28
CA GLU A 91 18.11 63.50 23.24
C GLU A 91 17.91 62.04 23.71
N ALA A 92 18.34 61.71 24.92
CA ALA A 92 18.15 60.39 25.54
C ALA A 92 16.66 60.06 25.70
N ASN A 93 15.81 61.05 26.03
CA ASN A 93 14.36 60.90 26.05
C ASN A 93 13.75 60.56 24.67
N LYS A 94 14.49 60.78 23.58
CA LYS A 94 14.12 60.38 22.22
C LYS A 94 14.76 59.05 21.80
N GLY A 95 15.46 58.37 22.70
CA GLY A 95 16.13 57.09 22.45
C GLY A 95 17.56 57.22 21.90
N VAL A 96 18.17 58.42 21.92
CA VAL A 96 19.54 58.61 21.46
C VAL A 96 20.49 58.61 22.66
N TYR A 97 21.18 57.50 22.88
CA TYR A 97 22.13 57.32 23.98
C TYR A 97 23.60 57.45 23.55
N SER A 98 23.91 57.63 22.26
CA SER A 98 25.29 57.66 21.74
C SER A 98 26.03 58.97 21.97
N HIS A 99 25.33 60.05 22.33
CA HIS A 99 25.94 61.35 22.55
C HIS A 99 26.41 61.52 24.00
N ARG A 100 27.57 62.15 24.19
CA ARG A 100 28.19 62.37 25.51
C ARG A 100 28.25 63.84 25.88
N ILE A 101 28.17 64.12 27.18
CA ILE A 101 28.39 65.43 27.78
C ILE A 101 29.89 65.67 27.86
N SER A 102 30.37 66.80 27.33
CA SER A 102 31.79 67.13 27.22
C SER A 102 32.18 68.29 28.15
N GLY A 103 33.47 68.50 28.38
CA GLY A 103 33.94 69.65 29.17
C GLY A 103 33.67 69.56 30.69
N CYS A 104 33.53 68.35 31.24
CA CYS A 104 33.22 68.12 32.66
C CYS A 104 34.42 68.21 33.63
N LYS A 105 35.66 68.32 33.11
CA LYS A 105 36.89 68.27 33.91
C LYS A 105 37.03 69.49 34.83
N GLY A 106 37.22 69.26 36.12
CA GLY A 106 37.47 70.32 37.12
C GLY A 106 36.22 71.09 37.57
N LEU A 107 35.02 70.58 37.31
CA LEU A 107 33.74 71.22 37.67
C LEU A 107 33.08 70.64 38.94
N GLY A 108 33.82 69.94 39.80
CA GLY A 108 33.30 69.40 41.06
C GLY A 108 32.06 68.50 40.86
N GLU A 109 31.00 68.77 41.63
CA GLU A 109 29.76 67.98 41.66
C GLU A 109 29.02 67.99 40.33
N VAL A 110 29.03 69.11 39.59
CA VAL A 110 28.39 69.19 38.26
C VAL A 110 29.13 68.34 37.25
N GLY A 111 30.46 68.30 37.33
CA GLY A 111 31.28 67.39 36.53
C GLY A 111 31.01 65.92 36.86
N LYS A 112 30.83 65.59 38.15
CA LYS A 112 30.46 64.24 38.59
C LYS A 112 29.10 63.81 38.02
N VAL A 113 28.08 64.66 38.12
CA VAL A 113 26.75 64.37 37.54
C VAL A 113 26.83 64.14 36.02
N ALA A 114 27.60 64.96 35.30
CA ALA A 114 27.80 64.77 33.87
C ALA A 114 28.47 63.42 33.54
N TRP A 115 29.42 62.99 34.36
CA TRP A 115 30.15 61.73 34.17
C TRP A 115 29.27 60.51 34.46
N GLU A 116 28.52 60.52 35.56
CA GLU A 116 27.57 59.45 35.91
C GLU A 116 26.44 59.34 34.86
N LEU A 117 25.99 60.45 34.27
CA LEU A 117 25.04 60.43 33.17
C LEU A 117 25.62 59.82 31.89
N ASN A 118 26.88 60.10 31.58
CA ASN A 118 27.57 59.46 30.45
C ASN A 118 27.69 57.94 30.67
N GLU A 119 28.05 57.50 31.88
CA GLU A 119 28.14 56.07 32.23
C GLU A 119 26.76 55.39 32.11
N LEU A 120 25.69 56.07 32.56
CA LEU A 120 24.33 55.58 32.36
C LEU A 120 23.99 55.45 30.87
N PHE A 121 24.39 56.42 30.04
CA PHE A 121 24.18 56.34 28.59
C PHE A 121 24.96 55.20 27.95
N ASP A 122 26.21 54.95 28.35
CA ASP A 122 27.01 53.81 27.89
C ASP A 122 26.30 52.47 28.21
N ILE A 123 25.82 52.32 29.45
CA ILE A 123 25.11 51.11 29.90
C ILE A 123 23.81 50.91 29.13
N LEU A 124 23.02 51.98 28.94
CA LEU A 124 21.76 51.90 28.19
C LEU A 124 21.99 51.60 26.70
N GLU A 125 22.98 52.23 26.09
CA GLU A 125 23.36 51.99 24.70
C GLU A 125 23.81 50.53 24.50
N CYS A 126 24.68 50.00 25.36
CA CYS A 126 25.11 48.61 25.29
C CYS A 126 23.93 47.65 25.46
N TYR A 127 23.06 47.88 26.45
CA TYR A 127 21.87 47.06 26.66
C TYR A 127 20.95 47.04 25.43
N PHE A 128 20.59 48.21 24.89
CA PHE A 128 19.69 48.27 23.73
C PHE A 128 20.32 47.69 22.48
N ASN A 129 21.63 47.88 22.26
CA ASN A 129 22.33 47.28 21.12
C ASN A 129 22.34 45.74 21.20
N GLU A 130 22.55 45.15 22.39
CA GLU A 130 22.47 43.69 22.57
C GLU A 130 21.06 43.17 22.32
N VAL A 131 20.04 43.84 22.86
CA VAL A 131 18.63 43.48 22.64
C VAL A 131 18.28 43.56 21.15
N THR A 132 18.58 44.67 20.48
CA THR A 132 18.28 44.87 19.06
C THR A 132 18.99 43.85 18.19
N THR A 133 20.26 43.55 18.46
CA THR A 133 21.03 42.58 17.65
C THR A 133 20.46 41.17 17.74
N CYS A 134 20.09 40.72 18.96
CA CYS A 134 19.54 39.39 19.16
C CYS A 134 18.14 39.26 18.55
N PHE A 135 17.28 40.29 18.70
CA PHE A 135 15.94 40.26 18.12
C PHE A 135 15.92 40.48 16.59
N ASP A 136 16.87 41.21 16.00
CA ASP A 136 17.01 41.28 14.53
C ASP A 136 17.34 39.91 13.94
N ARG A 137 18.25 39.16 14.58
CA ARG A 137 18.59 37.78 14.21
C ARG A 137 17.40 36.84 14.41
N ALA A 138 16.75 36.89 15.58
CA ALA A 138 15.58 36.08 15.88
C ALA A 138 14.40 36.36 14.91
N SER A 139 14.25 37.59 14.42
CA SER A 139 13.24 37.94 13.42
C SER A 139 13.46 37.28 12.06
N LYS A 140 14.69 36.82 11.81
CA LYS A 140 15.10 36.05 10.62
C LYS A 140 15.19 34.55 10.91
N ASN A 141 14.55 34.08 12.00
CA ASN A 141 14.61 32.71 12.51
C ASN A 141 16.03 32.22 12.89
N ASP A 142 16.99 33.13 13.04
CA ASP A 142 18.32 32.83 13.51
C ASP A 142 18.41 33.09 15.02
N TYR A 143 18.32 32.01 15.80
CA TYR A 143 18.41 32.07 17.25
C TYR A 143 19.85 31.89 17.77
N SER A 144 20.84 31.67 16.90
CA SER A 144 22.22 31.36 17.32
C SER A 144 22.89 32.50 18.12
N ARG A 145 22.53 33.76 17.84
CA ARG A 145 23.07 34.93 18.55
C ARG A 145 22.34 35.16 19.88
N ARG A 146 22.97 34.74 20.98
CA ARG A 146 22.55 35.01 22.36
C ARG A 146 23.06 36.35 22.86
N ALA A 147 22.29 37.06 23.67
CA ALA A 147 22.70 38.30 24.31
C ALA A 147 23.82 38.06 25.33
N ILE A 148 24.73 39.03 25.48
CA ILE A 148 25.86 38.91 26.40
C ILE A 148 25.55 39.72 27.68
N PRO A 149 25.17 39.06 28.80
CA PRO A 149 24.85 39.76 30.05
C PRO A 149 26.07 40.32 30.78
N THR A 150 27.28 39.86 30.43
CA THR A 150 28.54 40.22 31.07
C THR A 150 28.81 41.72 30.95
N GLY A 151 28.95 42.41 32.08
CA GLY A 151 29.28 43.84 32.13
C GLY A 151 28.08 44.78 32.33
N LEU A 152 26.84 44.28 32.31
CA LEU A 152 25.65 45.08 32.57
C LEU A 152 25.15 44.93 34.02
N PRO A 153 24.95 46.04 34.76
CA PRO A 153 24.63 45.97 36.18
C PRO A 153 23.16 45.60 36.46
N GLY A 154 22.96 44.87 37.56
CA GLY A 154 21.66 44.67 38.19
C GLY A 154 20.56 44.13 37.26
N LYS A 155 19.46 44.88 37.16
CA LYS A 155 18.26 44.46 36.39
C LYS A 155 18.52 44.34 34.89
N LEU A 156 19.48 45.08 34.33
CA LEU A 156 19.76 45.03 32.89
C LEU A 156 20.42 43.71 32.50
N GLY A 157 21.42 43.26 33.27
CA GLY A 157 22.04 41.95 33.08
C GLY A 157 21.05 40.80 33.28
N ALA A 158 20.21 40.87 34.33
CA ALA A 158 19.15 39.88 34.56
C ALA A 158 18.12 39.83 33.41
N SER A 159 17.77 41.00 32.83
CA SER A 159 16.88 41.09 31.68
C SER A 159 17.46 40.38 30.46
N LEU A 160 18.76 40.57 30.15
CA LEU A 160 19.42 39.85 29.07
C LEU A 160 19.45 38.33 29.31
N GLY A 161 19.62 37.89 30.57
CA GLY A 161 19.49 36.48 30.94
C GLY A 161 18.12 35.91 30.60
N ASN A 162 17.04 36.61 30.95
CA ASN A 162 15.67 36.19 30.61
C ASN A 162 15.41 36.20 29.09
N ILE A 163 16.02 37.13 28.36
CA ILE A 163 15.97 37.16 26.89
C ILE A 163 16.63 35.91 26.33
N ASN A 164 17.79 35.49 26.85
CA ASN A 164 18.44 34.26 26.41
C ASN A 164 17.59 33.01 26.65
N SER A 165 16.96 32.89 27.82
CA SER A 165 16.01 31.79 28.08
C SER A 165 14.82 31.80 27.12
N SER A 166 14.34 32.98 26.74
CA SER A 166 13.27 33.12 25.74
C SER A 166 13.73 32.71 24.35
N LEU A 167 14.94 33.12 23.92
CA LEU A 167 15.53 32.74 22.64
C LEU A 167 15.84 31.24 22.55
N GLU A 168 16.17 30.60 23.67
CA GLU A 168 16.36 29.15 23.76
C GLU A 168 15.02 28.42 23.59
N ALA A 169 13.98 28.85 24.30
CA ALA A 169 12.63 28.32 24.13
C ALA A 169 12.10 28.51 22.69
N MET A 170 12.37 29.66 22.07
CA MET A 170 12.02 29.92 20.67
C MET A 170 12.78 29.02 19.70
N SER A 171 14.08 28.80 19.92
CA SER A 171 14.92 27.91 19.12
C SER A 171 14.39 26.47 19.15
N SER A 172 14.14 25.94 20.34
CA SER A 172 13.58 24.59 20.50
C SER A 172 12.18 24.47 19.90
N ASN A 173 11.35 25.50 20.02
CA ASN A 173 10.03 25.52 19.38
C ASN A 173 10.12 25.57 17.85
N ALA A 174 11.08 26.29 17.28
CA ALA A 174 11.31 26.32 15.83
C ALA A 174 11.74 24.93 15.31
N GLU A 175 12.71 24.29 15.96
CA GLU A 175 13.12 22.91 15.67
C GLU A 175 11.94 21.94 15.75
N PHE A 176 11.11 22.07 16.79
CA PHE A 176 9.91 21.26 16.97
C PHE A 176 8.90 21.45 15.82
N ILE A 177 8.63 22.70 15.41
CA ILE A 177 7.73 23.00 14.28
C ILE A 177 8.27 22.36 13.01
N THR A 178 9.55 22.56 12.70
CA THR A 178 10.16 22.04 11.47
C THR A 178 10.14 20.51 11.42
N ARG A 179 10.42 19.83 12.55
CA ARG A 179 10.29 18.37 12.64
C ARG A 179 8.83 17.92 12.47
N ASN A 180 7.89 18.64 13.08
CA ASN A 180 6.47 18.31 12.99
C ASN A 180 5.90 18.50 11.58
N GLU A 181 6.36 19.52 10.85
CA GLU A 181 6.01 19.73 9.43
C GLU A 181 6.47 18.55 8.56
N LEU A 182 7.71 18.08 8.74
CA LEU A 182 8.20 16.89 8.05
C LEU A 182 7.36 15.65 8.38
N SER A 183 7.18 15.35 9.67
CA SER A 183 6.38 14.20 10.10
C SER A 183 4.94 14.28 9.60
N SER A 184 4.34 15.48 9.57
CA SER A 184 2.99 15.69 9.03
C SER A 184 2.93 15.45 7.53
N GLY A 185 3.92 15.95 6.77
CA GLY A 185 4.02 15.71 5.32
C GLY A 185 4.18 14.23 4.99
N LEU A 186 5.09 13.54 5.68
CA LEU A 186 5.29 12.10 5.54
C LEU A 186 4.03 11.30 5.92
N HIS A 187 3.37 11.66 7.03
CA HIS A 187 2.16 10.97 7.46
C HIS A 187 1.01 11.12 6.46
N LYS A 188 0.82 12.33 5.90
CA LYS A 188 -0.20 12.57 4.88
C LYS A 188 0.04 11.68 3.66
N MET A 189 1.27 11.70 3.13
CA MET A 189 1.67 10.90 1.96
C MET A 189 1.51 9.40 2.23
N ASN A 190 2.02 8.92 3.36
CA ASN A 190 1.89 7.53 3.77
C ASN A 190 0.42 7.10 3.85
N SER A 191 -0.43 7.89 4.51
CA SER A 191 -1.85 7.56 4.71
C SER A 191 -2.62 7.51 3.39
N GLU A 192 -2.40 8.50 2.50
CA GLU A 192 -3.05 8.55 1.19
C GLU A 192 -2.66 7.35 0.31
N SER A 193 -1.38 7.01 0.23
CA SER A 193 -0.88 5.86 -0.54
C SER A 193 -1.26 4.51 0.08
N LEU A 194 -1.07 4.34 1.39
CA LEU A 194 -1.32 3.07 2.08
C LEU A 194 -2.78 2.63 1.95
N VAL A 195 -3.73 3.55 2.18
CA VAL A 195 -5.17 3.24 2.06
C VAL A 195 -5.52 2.85 0.62
N GLY A 196 -4.97 3.56 -0.37
CA GLY A 196 -5.14 3.22 -1.79
C GLY A 196 -4.61 1.81 -2.10
N ASN A 197 -3.37 1.54 -1.73
CA ASN A 197 -2.70 0.27 -1.99
C ASN A 197 -3.39 -0.92 -1.30
N LEU A 198 -3.84 -0.74 -0.04
CA LEU A 198 -4.60 -1.77 0.68
C LEU A 198 -5.96 -2.03 0.04
N LYS A 199 -6.64 -1.00 -0.47
CA LYS A 199 -7.92 -1.15 -1.17
C LYS A 199 -7.77 -1.89 -2.49
N GLU A 200 -6.72 -1.60 -3.26
CA GLU A 200 -6.41 -2.36 -4.47
C GLU A 200 -6.09 -3.82 -4.16
N ASN A 201 -5.27 -4.08 -3.14
CA ASN A 201 -4.96 -5.43 -2.71
C ASN A 201 -6.20 -6.18 -2.22
N GLN A 202 -7.09 -5.51 -1.49
CA GLN A 202 -8.38 -6.07 -1.08
C GLN A 202 -9.24 -6.46 -2.29
N ASN A 203 -9.31 -5.61 -3.32
CA ASN A 203 -10.02 -5.94 -4.55
C ASN A 203 -9.41 -7.15 -5.27
N ASP A 204 -8.08 -7.28 -5.28
CA ASP A 204 -7.41 -8.47 -5.82
C ASP A 204 -7.80 -9.74 -5.06
N LEU A 205 -7.86 -9.69 -3.72
CA LEU A 205 -8.27 -10.81 -2.88
C LEU A 205 -9.74 -11.20 -3.08
N ILE A 206 -10.63 -10.22 -3.30
CA ILE A 206 -12.03 -10.48 -3.64
C ILE A 206 -12.11 -11.22 -4.99
N GLN A 207 -11.39 -10.76 -6.01
CA GLN A 207 -11.37 -11.44 -7.30
C GLN A 207 -10.78 -12.86 -7.21
N ILE A 208 -9.71 -13.05 -6.42
CA ILE A 208 -9.16 -14.38 -6.15
C ILE A 208 -10.21 -15.29 -5.52
N ASN A 209 -10.95 -14.79 -4.52
CA ASN A 209 -12.01 -15.53 -3.87
C ASN A 209 -13.11 -15.94 -4.86
N ASP A 210 -13.54 -15.02 -5.73
CA ASP A 210 -14.55 -15.31 -6.76
C ASP A 210 -14.09 -16.41 -7.73
N GLU A 211 -12.81 -16.39 -8.16
CA GLU A 211 -12.26 -17.45 -9.01
C GLU A 211 -12.15 -18.80 -8.28
N ILE A 212 -11.84 -18.80 -6.98
CA ILE A 212 -11.82 -20.03 -6.17
C ILE A 212 -13.23 -20.63 -6.03
N VAL A 213 -14.25 -19.79 -5.82
CA VAL A 213 -15.65 -20.25 -5.77
C VAL A 213 -16.04 -20.92 -7.09
N LYS A 214 -15.63 -20.37 -8.25
CA LYS A 214 -15.85 -21.02 -9.55
C LYS A 214 -15.14 -22.36 -9.65
N VAL A 215 -13.90 -22.46 -9.17
CA VAL A 215 -13.16 -23.74 -9.14
C VAL A 215 -13.87 -24.78 -8.28
N GLU A 216 -14.41 -24.38 -7.13
CA GLU A 216 -15.18 -25.27 -6.25
C GLU A 216 -16.47 -25.77 -6.94
N GLU A 217 -17.20 -24.87 -7.61
CA GLU A 217 -18.40 -25.24 -8.38
C GLU A 217 -18.08 -26.22 -9.51
N ILE A 218 -17.02 -25.95 -10.30
CA ILE A 218 -16.58 -26.83 -11.38
C ILE A 218 -16.14 -28.19 -10.82
N ALA A 219 -15.39 -28.21 -9.72
CA ALA A 219 -14.93 -29.45 -9.08
C ALA A 219 -16.10 -30.29 -8.56
N SER A 220 -17.09 -29.66 -7.93
CA SER A 220 -18.32 -30.31 -7.47
C SER A 220 -19.12 -30.91 -8.63
N ASN A 221 -19.26 -30.18 -9.74
CA ASN A 221 -19.92 -30.70 -10.93
C ASN A 221 -19.13 -31.87 -11.54
N ASN A 222 -17.80 -31.78 -11.60
CA ASN A 222 -16.94 -32.86 -12.08
C ASN A 222 -17.07 -34.12 -11.23
N GLU A 223 -17.12 -33.99 -9.90
CA GLU A 223 -17.36 -35.11 -8.99
C GLU A 223 -18.69 -35.80 -9.30
N LYS A 224 -19.76 -35.01 -9.46
CA LYS A 224 -21.09 -35.53 -9.81
C LYS A 224 -21.07 -36.29 -11.15
N VAL A 225 -20.51 -35.69 -12.20
CA VAL A 225 -20.41 -36.32 -13.52
C VAL A 225 -19.56 -37.59 -13.47
N ALA A 226 -18.46 -37.58 -12.72
CA ALA A 226 -17.61 -38.76 -12.54
C ALA A 226 -18.36 -39.90 -11.80
N HIS A 227 -19.13 -39.57 -10.77
CA HIS A 227 -19.94 -40.57 -10.04
C HIS A 227 -21.03 -41.18 -10.94
N GLU A 228 -21.76 -40.35 -11.68
CA GLU A 228 -22.76 -40.83 -12.65
C GLU A 228 -22.12 -41.72 -13.74
N SER A 229 -20.97 -41.29 -14.27
CA SER A 229 -20.21 -42.04 -15.27
C SER A 229 -19.74 -43.39 -14.72
N SER A 230 -19.29 -43.45 -13.46
CA SER A 230 -18.93 -44.70 -12.78
C SER A 230 -20.13 -45.64 -12.60
N SER A 231 -21.31 -45.09 -12.29
CA SER A 231 -22.55 -45.87 -12.20
C SER A 231 -22.91 -46.48 -13.57
N SER A 232 -22.82 -45.70 -14.65
CA SER A 232 -23.06 -46.20 -16.01
C SER A 232 -22.09 -47.32 -16.40
N VAL A 233 -20.80 -47.22 -16.06
CA VAL A 233 -19.82 -48.29 -16.30
C VAL A 233 -20.16 -49.57 -15.52
N THR A 234 -20.66 -49.43 -14.29
CA THR A 234 -21.10 -50.57 -13.48
C THR A 234 -22.33 -51.25 -14.10
N GLU A 235 -23.28 -50.46 -14.60
CA GLU A 235 -24.47 -50.96 -15.29
C GLU A 235 -24.12 -51.68 -16.60
N ILE A 236 -23.26 -51.06 -17.43
CA ILE A 236 -22.71 -51.68 -18.65
C ILE A 236 -22.07 -53.04 -18.32
N SER A 237 -21.23 -53.09 -17.28
CA SER A 237 -20.55 -54.33 -16.87
C SER A 237 -21.53 -55.44 -16.48
N LYS A 238 -22.61 -55.08 -15.76
CA LYS A 238 -23.67 -56.02 -15.39
C LYS A 238 -24.42 -56.53 -16.62
N MET A 239 -24.80 -55.63 -17.53
CA MET A 239 -25.52 -55.99 -18.76
C MET A 239 -24.66 -56.88 -19.66
N LEU A 240 -23.37 -56.57 -19.84
CA LEU A 240 -22.45 -57.41 -20.61
C LEU A 240 -22.29 -58.81 -19.98
N THR A 241 -22.31 -58.91 -18.66
CA THR A 241 -22.29 -60.21 -17.96
C THR A 241 -23.56 -61.01 -18.26
N THR A 242 -24.74 -60.38 -18.19
CA THR A 242 -26.01 -61.03 -18.56
C THR A 242 -26.05 -61.41 -20.04
N THR A 243 -25.57 -60.57 -20.96
CA THR A 243 -25.46 -60.92 -22.39
C THR A 243 -24.59 -62.17 -22.57
N ARG A 244 -23.47 -62.26 -21.84
CA ARG A 244 -22.58 -63.43 -21.88
C ARG A 244 -23.28 -64.70 -21.37
N GLU A 245 -24.06 -64.61 -20.30
CA GLU A 245 -24.85 -65.72 -19.75
C GLU A 245 -25.92 -66.18 -20.75
N ASN A 246 -26.66 -65.26 -21.37
CA ASN A 246 -27.67 -65.60 -22.38
C ASN A 246 -27.05 -66.29 -23.60
N ILE A 247 -25.91 -65.77 -24.10
CA ILE A 247 -25.18 -66.41 -25.21
C ILE A 247 -24.75 -67.84 -24.81
N SER A 248 -24.27 -68.03 -23.58
CA SER A 248 -23.91 -69.38 -23.10
C SER A 248 -25.14 -70.30 -23.02
N SER A 249 -26.30 -69.78 -22.63
CA SER A 249 -27.57 -70.52 -22.62
C SER A 249 -27.96 -70.93 -24.04
N VAL A 250 -27.91 -70.02 -25.00
CA VAL A 250 -28.17 -70.29 -26.42
C VAL A 250 -27.27 -71.42 -26.95
N VAL A 251 -25.97 -71.40 -26.62
CA VAL A 251 -25.04 -72.48 -27.00
C VAL A 251 -25.47 -73.83 -26.43
N ASN A 252 -25.86 -73.89 -25.14
CA ASN A 252 -26.34 -75.14 -24.53
C ASN A 252 -27.62 -75.65 -25.20
N VAL A 253 -28.55 -74.78 -25.56
CA VAL A 253 -29.78 -75.18 -26.26
C VAL A 253 -29.46 -75.67 -27.69
N ILE A 254 -28.53 -75.03 -28.40
CA ILE A 254 -28.05 -75.51 -29.71
C ILE A 254 -27.42 -76.90 -29.60
N ASP A 255 -26.63 -77.18 -28.57
CA ASP A 255 -26.06 -78.51 -28.33
C ASP A 255 -27.14 -79.57 -28.06
N ALA A 256 -28.15 -79.23 -27.25
CA ALA A 256 -29.31 -80.09 -27.01
C ALA A 256 -30.10 -80.35 -28.31
N LEU A 257 -30.28 -79.32 -29.12
CA LEU A 257 -30.95 -79.38 -30.42
C LEU A 257 -30.20 -80.33 -31.38
N ASN A 258 -28.87 -80.29 -31.34
CA ASN A 258 -28.01 -81.16 -32.15
C ASN A 258 -28.11 -82.63 -31.72
N VAL A 259 -28.24 -82.90 -30.41
CA VAL A 259 -28.50 -84.25 -29.87
C VAL A 259 -29.88 -84.75 -30.30
N ASP A 260 -30.92 -83.93 -30.15
CA ASP A 260 -32.29 -84.30 -30.55
C ASP A 260 -32.39 -84.48 -32.07
N SER A 261 -31.70 -83.67 -32.88
CA SER A 261 -31.61 -83.83 -34.34
C SER A 261 -30.96 -85.16 -34.74
N LYS A 262 -29.92 -85.60 -34.02
CA LYS A 262 -29.33 -86.94 -34.22
C LYS A 262 -30.33 -88.04 -33.90
N LYS A 263 -31.10 -87.92 -32.81
CA LYS A 263 -32.17 -88.88 -32.49
C LYS A 263 -33.24 -88.91 -33.57
N VAL A 264 -33.68 -87.76 -34.09
CA VAL A 264 -34.61 -87.72 -35.24
C VAL A 264 -34.01 -88.48 -36.41
N THR A 265 -32.75 -88.25 -36.74
CA THR A 265 -32.06 -88.92 -37.86
C THR A 265 -31.99 -90.44 -37.66
N GLU A 266 -31.68 -90.89 -36.45
CA GLU A 266 -31.67 -92.32 -36.07
C GLU A 266 -33.07 -92.94 -36.15
N SER A 267 -34.09 -92.27 -35.58
CA SER A 267 -35.49 -92.71 -35.66
C SER A 267 -35.97 -92.75 -37.12
N LEU A 268 -35.62 -91.75 -37.94
CA LEU A 268 -35.97 -91.71 -39.37
C LEU A 268 -35.32 -92.88 -40.12
N SER A 269 -34.04 -93.14 -39.87
CA SER A 269 -33.31 -94.28 -40.43
C SER A 269 -33.99 -95.60 -40.07
N MET A 270 -34.38 -95.75 -38.79
CA MET A 270 -35.07 -96.95 -38.31
C MET A 270 -36.46 -97.11 -38.94
N ILE A 271 -37.22 -96.02 -39.15
CA ILE A 271 -38.49 -96.04 -39.88
C ILE A 271 -38.27 -96.47 -41.33
N THR A 272 -37.27 -95.92 -42.02
CA THR A 272 -36.96 -96.27 -43.41
C THR A 272 -36.60 -97.75 -43.51
N ASP A 273 -35.73 -98.25 -42.63
CA ASP A 273 -35.33 -99.65 -42.59
C ASP A 273 -36.52 -100.59 -42.32
N ILE A 274 -37.42 -100.21 -41.40
CA ILE A 274 -38.63 -100.99 -41.08
C ILE A 274 -39.63 -100.94 -42.23
N ALA A 275 -39.89 -99.77 -42.83
CA ALA A 275 -40.86 -99.60 -43.91
C ALA A 275 -40.46 -100.38 -45.17
N ASP A 276 -39.17 -100.37 -45.52
CA ASP A 276 -38.65 -101.10 -46.68
C ASP A 276 -38.76 -102.61 -46.50
N GLN A 277 -38.44 -103.12 -45.31
CA GLN A 277 -38.60 -104.55 -44.97
C GLN A 277 -40.09 -104.96 -44.94
N THR A 278 -40.94 -104.11 -44.37
CA THR A 278 -42.37 -104.37 -44.17
C THR A 278 -43.16 -104.41 -45.47
N ASN A 279 -42.91 -103.43 -46.35
CA ASN A 279 -43.58 -103.31 -47.64
C ASN A 279 -43.24 -104.49 -48.57
N LEU A 280 -41.97 -104.90 -48.57
CA LEU A 280 -41.53 -106.06 -49.35
C LEU A 280 -42.13 -107.38 -48.85
N LEU A 281 -42.39 -107.52 -47.55
CA LEU A 281 -42.96 -108.72 -46.95
C LEU A 281 -44.49 -108.77 -47.07
N ALA A 282 -45.21 -107.65 -46.88
CA ALA A 282 -46.67 -107.59 -47.03
C ALA A 282 -47.11 -107.85 -48.47
N LEU A 283 -46.43 -107.22 -49.43
CA LEU A 283 -46.77 -107.29 -50.83
C LEU A 283 -46.65 -108.71 -51.37
N ASN A 284 -45.58 -109.42 -51.01
CA ASN A 284 -45.40 -110.82 -51.37
C ASN A 284 -46.45 -111.74 -50.71
N ALA A 285 -46.88 -111.44 -49.47
CA ALA A 285 -47.85 -112.24 -48.75
C ALA A 285 -49.31 -112.01 -49.21
N SER A 286 -49.72 -110.77 -49.51
CA SER A 286 -51.06 -110.47 -50.03
C SER A 286 -51.28 -110.99 -51.45
N ILE A 287 -50.25 -110.96 -52.31
CA ILE A 287 -50.33 -111.50 -53.68
C ILE A 287 -50.62 -112.99 -53.64
N GLU A 288 -49.93 -113.74 -52.79
CA GLU A 288 -50.07 -115.20 -52.73
C GLU A 288 -51.31 -115.65 -51.93
N ALA A 289 -51.75 -114.85 -50.95
CA ALA A 289 -53.01 -115.06 -50.21
C ALA A 289 -54.25 -114.92 -51.10
N ALA A 290 -54.29 -113.91 -51.99
CA ALA A 290 -55.38 -113.70 -52.92
C ALA A 290 -55.41 -114.77 -54.03
N ARG A 291 -54.23 -115.25 -54.44
CA ARG A 291 -54.05 -116.29 -55.46
C ARG A 291 -54.59 -117.66 -55.01
N ALA A 292 -54.66 -117.91 -53.71
CA ALA A 292 -55.15 -119.15 -53.11
C ALA A 292 -56.68 -119.18 -52.84
N GLY A 293 -57.44 -118.14 -53.18
CA GLY A 293 -58.91 -118.11 -53.05
C GLY A 293 -59.42 -118.31 -51.62
N GLU A 294 -60.53 -119.05 -51.43
CA GLU A 294 -61.13 -119.32 -50.10
C GLU A 294 -60.13 -119.97 -49.10
N HIS A 295 -59.14 -120.71 -49.60
CA HIS A 295 -58.10 -121.34 -48.77
C HIS A 295 -57.01 -120.34 -48.30
N GLY A 296 -56.85 -119.20 -48.98
CA GLY A 296 -55.90 -118.14 -48.63
C GLY A 296 -56.39 -117.19 -47.54
N ARG A 297 -57.61 -117.36 -47.02
CA ARG A 297 -58.21 -116.48 -46.01
C ARG A 297 -57.36 -116.35 -44.75
N GLY A 298 -56.73 -117.43 -44.28
CA GLY A 298 -55.82 -117.37 -43.14
C GLY A 298 -54.52 -116.61 -43.42
N PHE A 299 -54.01 -116.68 -44.65
CA PHE A 299 -52.85 -115.90 -45.11
C PHE A 299 -53.18 -114.41 -45.32
N SER A 300 -54.42 -114.12 -45.72
CA SER A 300 -54.94 -112.75 -45.75
C SER A 300 -54.90 -112.12 -44.36
N VAL A 301 -55.20 -112.88 -43.30
CA VAL A 301 -55.11 -112.41 -41.90
C VAL A 301 -53.65 -112.17 -41.48
N VAL A 302 -52.69 -112.88 -42.07
CA VAL A 302 -51.25 -112.62 -41.83
C VAL A 302 -50.79 -111.37 -42.57
N ALA A 303 -51.33 -111.08 -43.75
CA ALA A 303 -51.14 -109.76 -44.36
C ALA A 303 -51.80 -108.65 -43.50
N ASP A 304 -52.89 -108.96 -42.79
CA ASP A 304 -53.45 -108.07 -41.76
C ASP A 304 -52.52 -107.93 -40.52
N GLU A 305 -51.62 -108.87 -40.25
CA GLU A 305 -50.56 -108.73 -39.24
C GLU A 305 -49.41 -107.82 -39.73
N VAL A 306 -49.17 -107.74 -41.03
CA VAL A 306 -48.28 -106.71 -41.61
C VAL A 306 -48.91 -105.31 -41.48
N LYS A 307 -50.22 -105.26 -41.33
CA LYS A 307 -50.96 -104.07 -40.90
C LYS A 307 -50.87 -103.85 -39.37
N ALA A 308 -50.51 -104.85 -38.56
CA ALA A 308 -50.02 -104.61 -37.20
C ALA A 308 -48.59 -104.02 -37.18
N LEU A 309 -47.77 -104.29 -38.20
CA LEU A 309 -46.47 -103.62 -38.40
C LEU A 309 -46.63 -102.14 -38.76
N SER A 310 -47.71 -101.77 -39.44
CA SER A 310 -48.17 -100.37 -39.54
C SER A 310 -48.51 -99.75 -38.18
N SER A 311 -48.88 -100.54 -37.16
CA SER A 311 -49.05 -100.04 -35.78
C SER A 311 -47.70 -99.76 -35.09
N ARG A 312 -46.63 -100.49 -35.43
CA ARG A 312 -45.25 -100.16 -34.98
C ARG A 312 -44.72 -98.92 -35.70
N THR A 313 -45.03 -98.73 -36.99
CA THR A 313 -44.74 -97.46 -37.69
C THR A 313 -45.43 -96.27 -37.03
N LYS A 314 -46.63 -96.47 -36.48
CA LYS A 314 -47.35 -95.46 -35.70
C LYS A 314 -46.64 -95.12 -34.39
N GLU A 315 -46.13 -96.11 -33.67
CA GLU A 315 -45.33 -95.91 -32.45
C GLU A 315 -44.04 -95.12 -32.74
N THR A 316 -43.34 -95.42 -33.83
CA THR A 316 -42.16 -94.64 -34.23
C THR A 316 -42.52 -93.23 -34.73
N ALA A 317 -43.70 -93.05 -35.34
CA ALA A 317 -44.21 -91.73 -35.69
C ALA A 317 -44.54 -90.90 -34.44
N ASP A 318 -45.05 -91.53 -33.37
CA ASP A 318 -45.29 -90.89 -32.08
C ASP A 318 -43.96 -90.48 -31.40
N GLU A 319 -42.91 -91.30 -31.49
CA GLU A 319 -41.57 -90.95 -31.01
C GLU A 319 -40.97 -89.76 -31.79
N ILE A 320 -41.08 -89.74 -33.12
CA ILE A 320 -40.63 -88.60 -33.94
C ILE A 320 -41.45 -87.35 -33.61
N ALA A 321 -42.75 -87.48 -33.37
CA ALA A 321 -43.60 -86.35 -32.96
C ALA A 321 -43.15 -85.76 -31.61
N LEU A 322 -42.75 -86.59 -30.65
CA LEU A 322 -42.20 -86.14 -29.37
C LEU A 322 -40.88 -85.38 -29.55
N VAL A 323 -39.97 -85.88 -30.38
CA VAL A 323 -38.68 -85.21 -30.63
C VAL A 323 -38.88 -83.91 -31.42
N LEU A 324 -39.77 -83.87 -32.41
CA LEU A 324 -40.11 -82.65 -33.14
C LEU A 324 -40.77 -81.59 -32.24
N ASN A 325 -41.61 -82.00 -31.29
CA ASN A 325 -42.16 -81.08 -30.28
C ASN A 325 -41.06 -80.54 -29.35
N SER A 326 -40.10 -81.38 -28.93
CA SER A 326 -38.92 -80.93 -28.15
C SER A 326 -38.08 -79.92 -28.95
N PHE A 327 -37.83 -80.23 -30.22
CA PHE A 327 -37.08 -79.38 -31.15
C PHE A 327 -37.75 -78.03 -31.38
N ALA A 328 -39.07 -78.02 -31.65
CA ALA A 328 -39.84 -76.79 -31.83
C ALA A 328 -39.77 -75.90 -30.58
N LYS A 329 -39.90 -76.48 -29.39
CA LYS A 329 -39.80 -75.74 -28.12
C LYS A 329 -38.39 -75.15 -27.91
N GLN A 330 -37.34 -75.94 -28.17
CA GLN A 330 -35.96 -75.46 -28.05
C GLN A 330 -35.63 -74.34 -29.06
N MET A 331 -36.17 -74.39 -30.28
CA MET A 331 -36.04 -73.31 -31.26
C MET A 331 -36.76 -72.02 -30.84
N GLU A 332 -37.94 -72.16 -30.24
CA GLU A 332 -38.67 -71.03 -29.66
C GLU A 332 -37.88 -70.39 -28.50
N ASP A 333 -37.31 -71.20 -27.62
CA ASP A 333 -36.45 -70.75 -26.53
C ASP A 333 -35.18 -70.04 -27.05
N ILE A 334 -34.50 -70.58 -28.08
CA ILE A 334 -33.35 -69.92 -28.73
C ILE A 334 -33.74 -68.57 -29.30
N THR A 335 -34.85 -68.50 -30.04
CA THR A 335 -35.29 -67.27 -30.70
C THR A 335 -35.55 -66.19 -29.65
N ARG A 336 -36.22 -66.55 -28.55
CA ARG A 336 -36.49 -65.63 -27.43
C ARG A 336 -35.21 -65.15 -26.74
N GLU A 337 -34.26 -66.04 -26.46
CA GLU A 337 -32.99 -65.66 -25.82
C GLU A 337 -32.11 -64.78 -26.74
N ALA A 338 -32.14 -65.03 -28.05
CA ALA A 338 -31.45 -64.22 -29.05
C ALA A 338 -32.07 -62.82 -29.14
N GLU A 339 -33.41 -62.70 -29.18
CA GLU A 339 -34.11 -61.41 -29.14
C GLU A 339 -33.82 -60.63 -27.85
N ASN A 340 -33.80 -61.29 -26.70
CA ASN A 340 -33.43 -60.67 -25.42
C ASN A 340 -31.99 -60.14 -25.43
N SER A 341 -31.05 -60.92 -25.99
CA SER A 341 -29.64 -60.54 -26.10
C SER A 341 -29.43 -59.37 -27.06
N GLN A 342 -30.16 -59.33 -28.17
CA GLN A 342 -30.15 -58.22 -29.13
C GLN A 342 -30.62 -56.92 -28.46
N ASN A 343 -31.79 -56.95 -27.78
CA ASN A 343 -32.33 -55.80 -27.05
C ASN A 343 -31.37 -55.31 -25.95
N LEU A 344 -30.70 -56.23 -25.25
CA LEU A 344 -29.74 -55.87 -24.20
C LEU A 344 -28.51 -55.19 -24.78
N THR A 345 -28.02 -55.66 -25.93
CA THR A 345 -26.87 -55.08 -26.64
C THR A 345 -27.18 -53.68 -27.15
N GLU A 346 -28.37 -53.45 -27.72
CA GLU A 346 -28.81 -52.11 -28.14
C GLU A 346 -28.86 -51.11 -26.98
N LYS A 347 -29.30 -51.55 -25.79
CA LYS A 347 -29.27 -50.72 -24.58
C LYS A 347 -27.84 -50.43 -24.13
N VAL A 348 -26.93 -51.41 -24.19
CA VAL A 348 -25.51 -51.19 -23.86
C VAL A 348 -24.91 -50.13 -24.78
N ASP A 349 -25.15 -50.20 -26.09
CA ASP A 349 -24.65 -49.22 -27.06
C ASP A 349 -25.13 -47.80 -26.74
N SER A 350 -26.41 -47.65 -26.36
CA SER A 350 -26.96 -46.36 -25.93
C SER A 350 -26.26 -45.81 -24.68
N ILE A 351 -26.08 -46.63 -23.63
CA ILE A 351 -25.42 -46.19 -22.39
C ILE A 351 -23.94 -45.87 -22.63
N VAL A 352 -23.26 -46.63 -23.49
CA VAL A 352 -21.86 -46.35 -23.88
C VAL A 352 -21.75 -45.03 -24.64
N SER A 353 -22.69 -44.72 -25.52
CA SER A 353 -22.75 -43.43 -26.21
C SER A 353 -22.90 -42.27 -25.22
N ASP A 354 -23.85 -42.38 -24.28
CA ASP A 354 -24.07 -41.36 -23.25
C ASP A 354 -22.85 -41.19 -22.33
N PHE A 355 -22.23 -42.30 -21.93
CA PHE A 355 -20.98 -42.30 -21.16
C PHE A 355 -19.86 -41.55 -21.89
N ARG A 356 -19.70 -41.77 -23.20
CA ARG A 356 -18.68 -41.06 -24.00
C ARG A 356 -18.89 -39.55 -24.00
N VAL A 357 -20.14 -39.09 -24.10
CA VAL A 357 -20.45 -37.65 -24.06
C VAL A 357 -20.08 -37.07 -22.69
N ARG A 358 -20.57 -37.67 -21.60
CA ARG A 358 -20.27 -37.20 -20.22
C ARG A 358 -18.78 -37.24 -19.90
N PHE A 359 -18.07 -38.25 -20.36
CA PHE A 359 -16.63 -38.35 -20.15
C PHE A 359 -15.85 -37.26 -20.90
N ASN A 360 -16.27 -36.91 -22.12
CA ASN A 360 -15.67 -35.79 -22.85
C ASN A 360 -15.94 -34.45 -22.14
N GLU A 361 -17.16 -34.22 -21.66
CA GLU A 361 -17.51 -33.02 -20.87
C GLU A 361 -16.67 -32.93 -19.58
N LEU A 362 -16.47 -34.06 -18.89
CA LEU A 362 -15.60 -34.13 -17.71
C LEU A 362 -14.15 -33.78 -18.06
N SER A 363 -13.63 -34.29 -19.17
CA SER A 363 -12.26 -34.01 -19.61
C SER A 363 -12.06 -32.54 -19.97
N GLU A 364 -13.02 -31.92 -20.66
CA GLU A 364 -12.99 -30.51 -21.03
C GLU A 364 -13.07 -29.64 -19.77
N SER A 365 -14.01 -29.93 -18.87
CA SER A 365 -14.17 -29.24 -17.60
C SER A 365 -12.93 -29.34 -16.70
N ALA A 366 -12.26 -30.51 -16.67
CA ALA A 366 -10.99 -30.69 -15.96
C ALA A 366 -9.86 -29.82 -16.56
N SER A 367 -9.80 -29.70 -17.89
CA SER A 367 -8.86 -28.80 -18.57
C SER A 367 -9.11 -27.34 -18.17
N ASN A 368 -10.37 -26.91 -18.17
CA ASN A 368 -10.75 -25.55 -17.77
C ASN A 368 -10.39 -25.27 -16.31
N THR A 369 -10.59 -26.25 -15.43
CA THR A 369 -10.19 -26.16 -14.01
C THR A 369 -8.71 -25.84 -13.86
N ILE A 370 -7.84 -26.53 -14.60
CA ILE A 370 -6.38 -26.32 -14.57
C ILE A 370 -6.05 -24.87 -14.96
N THR A 371 -6.75 -24.31 -15.95
CA THR A 371 -6.45 -22.96 -16.40
C THR A 371 -6.93 -21.89 -15.42
N VAL A 372 -8.13 -22.03 -14.86
CA VAL A 372 -8.61 -21.12 -13.80
C VAL A 372 -7.68 -21.18 -12.59
N VAL A 373 -7.28 -22.37 -12.14
CA VAL A 373 -6.31 -22.53 -11.04
C VAL A 373 -4.97 -21.87 -11.36
N SER A 374 -4.47 -22.01 -12.58
CA SER A 374 -3.22 -21.37 -13.02
C SER A 374 -3.32 -19.84 -13.00
N TYR A 375 -4.45 -19.28 -13.46
CA TYR A 375 -4.73 -17.85 -13.38
C TYR A 375 -4.80 -17.36 -11.94
N THR A 376 -5.56 -18.06 -11.08
CA THR A 376 -5.68 -17.72 -9.65
C THR A 376 -4.33 -17.77 -8.95
N LYS A 377 -3.48 -18.77 -9.24
CA LYS A 377 -2.11 -18.84 -8.73
C LYS A 377 -1.31 -17.58 -9.06
N ASN A 378 -1.39 -17.12 -10.31
CA ASN A 378 -0.67 -15.93 -10.76
C ASN A 378 -1.21 -14.65 -10.09
N LYS A 379 -2.54 -14.53 -9.93
CA LYS A 379 -3.20 -13.44 -9.20
C LYS A 379 -2.79 -13.39 -7.72
N VAL A 380 -2.74 -14.54 -7.03
CA VAL A 380 -2.27 -14.65 -5.64
C VAL A 380 -0.83 -14.18 -5.52
N PHE A 381 0.04 -14.63 -6.44
CA PHE A 381 1.43 -14.18 -6.47
C PHE A 381 1.56 -12.66 -6.63
N ALA A 382 0.82 -12.08 -7.58
CA ALA A 382 0.81 -10.63 -7.79
C ALA A 382 0.36 -9.87 -6.54
N SER A 383 -0.71 -10.34 -5.88
CA SER A 383 -1.17 -9.74 -4.62
C SER A 383 -0.09 -9.79 -3.52
N LEU A 384 0.61 -10.92 -3.37
CA LEU A 384 1.73 -11.05 -2.42
C LEU A 384 2.90 -10.12 -2.76
N ALA A 385 3.25 -9.99 -4.04
CA ALA A 385 4.30 -9.08 -4.50
C ALA A 385 3.97 -7.61 -4.18
N LYS A 386 2.71 -7.20 -4.36
CA LYS A 386 2.25 -5.85 -4.00
C LYS A 386 2.33 -5.61 -2.49
N VAL A 387 1.91 -6.58 -1.67
CA VAL A 387 1.99 -6.45 -0.19
C VAL A 387 3.44 -6.27 0.26
N ASP A 388 4.37 -7.04 -0.29
CA ASP A 388 5.79 -6.87 0.02
C ASP A 388 6.31 -5.47 -0.30
N HIS A 389 5.88 -4.92 -1.43
CA HIS A 389 6.25 -3.58 -1.83
C HIS A 389 5.68 -2.51 -0.89
N ILE A 390 4.42 -2.67 -0.48
CA ILE A 390 3.79 -1.83 0.54
C ILE A 390 4.58 -1.90 1.86
N ILE A 391 4.99 -3.10 2.30
CA ILE A 391 5.79 -3.30 3.51
C ILE A 391 7.14 -2.59 3.39
N TYR A 392 7.82 -2.67 2.24
CA TYR A 392 9.07 -1.96 2.02
C TYR A 392 8.88 -0.44 2.15
N MET A 393 7.83 0.13 1.54
CA MET A 393 7.49 1.55 1.69
C MET A 393 7.19 1.91 3.17
N GLN A 394 6.47 1.07 3.91
CA GLN A 394 6.21 1.29 5.34
C GLN A 394 7.48 1.26 6.19
N ASN A 395 8.47 0.42 5.84
CA ASN A 395 9.77 0.43 6.50
C ASN A 395 10.51 1.75 6.26
N GLY A 396 10.42 2.30 5.04
CA GLY A 396 10.94 3.65 4.73
C GLY A 396 10.34 4.74 5.62
N TYR A 397 9.01 4.81 5.72
CA TYR A 397 8.34 5.78 6.61
C TYR A 397 8.65 5.57 8.10
N THR A 398 8.72 4.31 8.54
CA THR A 398 9.05 3.93 9.92
C THR A 398 10.43 4.46 10.29
N LEU A 399 11.42 4.27 9.41
CA LEU A 399 12.79 4.73 9.61
C LEU A 399 12.89 6.25 9.62
N LEU A 400 12.21 6.95 8.70
CA LEU A 400 12.16 8.42 8.67
C LEU A 400 11.50 9.04 9.91
N ASN A 401 10.66 8.29 10.62
CA ASN A 401 10.10 8.71 11.90
C ASN A 401 11.00 8.39 13.11
N GLY A 402 12.18 7.81 12.89
CA GLY A 402 13.21 7.55 13.90
C GLY A 402 13.19 6.16 14.53
N ILE A 403 12.54 5.18 13.89
CA ILE A 403 12.49 3.78 14.36
C ILE A 403 13.58 2.99 13.61
N GLU A 404 14.68 2.66 14.29
CA GLU A 404 15.89 2.08 13.66
C GLU A 404 15.72 0.62 13.23
N GLU A 405 14.74 -0.11 13.76
CA GLU A 405 14.49 -1.52 13.44
C GLU A 405 14.23 -1.77 11.95
N ALA A 406 13.80 -0.75 11.20
CA ALA A 406 13.54 -0.80 9.77
C ALA A 406 14.81 -0.62 8.90
N LYS A 407 15.96 -0.26 9.49
CA LYS A 407 17.18 0.11 8.77
C LYS A 407 17.71 -1.01 7.86
N ASP A 408 17.83 -2.22 8.39
CA ASP A 408 18.35 -3.35 7.63
C ASP A 408 17.41 -3.74 6.48
N ALA A 409 16.09 -3.55 6.67
CA ALA A 409 15.09 -3.85 5.66
C ALA A 409 15.14 -2.85 4.48
N VAL A 410 15.39 -1.56 4.75
CA VAL A 410 15.51 -0.51 3.72
C VAL A 410 16.87 -0.58 2.98
N ALA A 411 17.91 -1.09 3.64
CA ALA A 411 19.24 -1.21 3.05
C ALA A 411 19.31 -2.27 1.92
N VAL A 412 18.33 -3.17 1.84
CA VAL A 412 18.27 -4.18 0.77
C VAL A 412 18.01 -3.52 -0.57
N ASP A 413 18.84 -3.82 -1.57
CA ASP A 413 18.64 -3.34 -2.94
C ASP A 413 17.54 -4.10 -3.70
N HIS A 414 17.16 -3.56 -4.85
CA HIS A 414 16.11 -4.09 -5.71
C HIS A 414 16.44 -5.46 -6.35
N HIS A 415 17.69 -5.95 -6.32
CA HIS A 415 18.03 -7.31 -6.76
C HIS A 415 17.89 -8.32 -5.62
N ASN A 416 18.26 -7.93 -4.41
CA ASN A 416 18.33 -8.80 -3.25
C ASN A 416 17.00 -8.94 -2.49
N CYS A 417 16.01 -8.08 -2.79
CA CYS A 417 14.66 -8.18 -2.26
C CYS A 417 13.90 -9.39 -2.87
N ARG A 418 12.75 -9.75 -2.29
CA ARG A 418 11.97 -10.92 -2.75
C ARG A 418 11.50 -10.78 -4.20
N LEU A 419 11.03 -9.59 -4.58
CA LEU A 419 10.58 -9.30 -5.95
C LEU A 419 11.76 -9.35 -6.94
N GLY A 420 12.91 -8.79 -6.55
CA GLY A 420 14.15 -8.82 -7.33
C GLY A 420 14.62 -10.24 -7.62
N LYS A 421 14.74 -11.07 -6.58
CA LYS A 421 15.12 -12.48 -6.73
C LYS A 421 14.18 -13.23 -7.66
N TRP A 422 12.89 -12.97 -7.57
CA TRP A 422 11.91 -13.55 -8.48
C TRP A 422 12.05 -13.05 -9.93
N TYR A 423 12.39 -11.78 -10.12
CA TYR A 423 12.57 -11.13 -11.42
C TYR A 423 13.81 -11.65 -12.15
N TYR A 424 14.97 -11.67 -11.47
CA TYR A 424 16.27 -11.99 -12.08
C TYR A 424 16.62 -13.48 -12.07
N ASP A 425 16.41 -14.16 -10.95
CA ASP A 425 16.89 -15.55 -10.73
C ASP A 425 15.75 -16.59 -10.66
N GLY A 426 14.51 -16.12 -10.53
CA GLY A 426 13.33 -16.96 -10.33
C GLY A 426 12.56 -17.27 -11.62
N ASP A 427 11.36 -17.81 -11.43
CA ASP A 427 10.47 -18.20 -12.53
C ASP A 427 9.79 -17.00 -13.22
N GLY A 428 10.03 -15.77 -12.77
CA GLY A 428 9.39 -14.56 -13.28
C GLY A 428 9.59 -14.38 -14.78
N GLY A 429 10.84 -14.43 -15.24
CA GLY A 429 11.18 -14.33 -16.66
C GLY A 429 10.61 -15.48 -17.50
N ALA A 430 10.62 -16.70 -16.98
CA ALA A 430 10.10 -17.87 -17.69
C ALA A 430 8.57 -17.82 -17.88
N ILE A 431 7.84 -17.26 -16.91
CA ILE A 431 6.38 -17.20 -16.95
C ILE A 431 5.90 -15.91 -17.63
N PHE A 432 6.53 -14.77 -17.37
CA PHE A 432 6.02 -13.45 -17.75
C PHE A 432 6.94 -12.62 -18.65
N GLY A 433 8.11 -13.15 -19.05
CA GLY A 433 9.11 -12.40 -19.82
C GLY A 433 8.61 -11.81 -21.15
N ASP A 434 7.55 -12.37 -21.73
CA ASP A 434 6.93 -11.86 -22.96
C ASP A 434 5.99 -10.67 -22.74
N THR A 435 5.55 -10.44 -21.51
CA THR A 435 4.60 -9.37 -21.16
C THR A 435 5.29 -8.01 -21.10
N TYR A 436 4.56 -6.96 -21.49
CA TYR A 436 5.00 -5.58 -21.36
C TYR A 436 5.11 -5.18 -19.88
N GLY A 437 4.13 -5.59 -19.05
CA GLY A 437 4.17 -5.34 -17.61
C GLY A 437 5.45 -5.85 -16.94
N PHE A 438 5.95 -7.04 -17.31
CA PHE A 438 7.20 -7.57 -16.77
C PHE A 438 8.42 -6.73 -17.17
N LYS A 439 8.51 -6.31 -18.45
CA LYS A 439 9.64 -5.51 -18.94
C LYS A 439 9.71 -4.12 -18.31
N ASN A 440 8.56 -3.52 -18.04
CA ASN A 440 8.48 -2.20 -17.42
C ASN A 440 8.62 -2.23 -15.89
N LEU A 441 8.51 -3.40 -15.25
CA LEU A 441 8.59 -3.52 -13.80
C LEU A 441 9.95 -3.10 -13.24
N GLU A 442 11.03 -3.43 -13.93
CA GLU A 442 12.42 -3.30 -13.44
C GLU A 442 12.77 -1.85 -13.12
N GLU A 443 12.58 -0.94 -14.08
CA GLU A 443 12.91 0.48 -13.93
C GLU A 443 12.15 1.10 -12.74
N HIS A 444 10.84 0.84 -12.65
CA HIS A 444 10.01 1.36 -11.56
C HIS A 444 10.42 0.77 -10.21
N HIS A 445 10.73 -0.52 -10.16
CA HIS A 445 11.16 -1.19 -8.95
C HIS A 445 12.53 -0.68 -8.45
N GLN A 446 13.49 -0.49 -9.35
CA GLN A 446 14.76 0.14 -9.04
C GLN A 446 14.56 1.56 -8.48
N ASN A 447 13.70 2.35 -9.11
CA ASN A 447 13.40 3.71 -8.69
C ASN A 447 12.82 3.78 -7.28
N VAL A 448 11.98 2.82 -6.87
CA VAL A 448 11.47 2.77 -5.49
C VAL A 448 12.60 2.60 -4.49
N HIS A 449 13.46 1.60 -4.69
CA HIS A 449 14.59 1.38 -3.79
C HIS A 449 15.52 2.60 -3.77
N HIS A 450 15.85 3.16 -4.94
CA HIS A 450 16.70 4.33 -5.06
C HIS A 450 16.15 5.54 -4.28
N TYR A 451 14.88 5.91 -4.49
CA TYR A 451 14.30 7.10 -3.86
C TYR A 451 14.05 6.93 -2.37
N VAL A 452 13.66 5.73 -1.90
CA VAL A 452 13.54 5.47 -0.45
C VAL A 452 14.90 5.55 0.23
N GLN A 453 15.93 4.94 -0.37
CA GLN A 453 17.28 4.99 0.17
C GLN A 453 17.84 6.42 0.13
N GLN A 454 17.57 7.17 -0.93
CA GLN A 454 17.92 8.59 -1.02
C GLN A 454 17.25 9.44 0.07
N ALA A 455 16.01 9.14 0.44
CA ALA A 455 15.31 9.86 1.50
C ALA A 455 15.91 9.57 2.90
N VAL A 456 16.44 8.35 3.10
CA VAL A 456 16.95 7.86 4.39
C VAL A 456 18.45 8.11 4.57
N VAL A 457 19.22 8.15 3.48
CA VAL A 457 20.66 8.40 3.53
C VAL A 457 20.88 9.89 3.81
N ASP A 458 21.57 10.14 4.92
CA ASP A 458 21.85 11.45 5.52
C ASP A 458 22.91 12.26 4.74
N ASP A 459 22.82 12.27 3.40
CA ASP A 459 23.84 12.81 2.48
C ASP A 459 23.33 14.00 1.65
N PHE A 460 22.31 14.68 2.16
CA PHE A 460 21.94 15.97 1.64
C PHE A 460 22.98 16.99 2.14
N GLU A 461 23.98 17.30 1.31
CA GLU A 461 24.90 18.45 1.47
C GLU A 461 24.15 19.81 1.33
N TYR A 462 22.99 19.95 1.99
CA TYR A 462 22.30 21.22 2.13
C TYR A 462 22.84 21.89 3.40
N GLY A 463 23.73 22.86 3.20
CA GLY A 463 24.35 23.58 4.31
C GLY A 463 23.30 24.21 5.23
N ASP A 464 23.43 23.98 6.54
CA ASP A 464 22.73 24.57 7.70
C ASP A 464 21.19 24.83 7.64
N ASP A 465 20.48 24.65 6.52
CA ASP A 465 19.03 24.89 6.38
C ASP A 465 18.23 23.59 6.45
N ILE A 466 17.70 23.34 7.65
CA ILE A 466 16.86 22.19 7.98
C ILE A 466 15.55 22.13 7.17
N THR A 467 15.06 23.26 6.64
CA THR A 467 13.83 23.29 5.83
C THR A 467 14.10 22.76 4.42
N GLU A 468 15.24 23.10 3.84
CA GLU A 468 15.66 22.59 2.53
C GLU A 468 15.91 21.07 2.60
N TYR A 469 16.57 20.61 3.66
CA TYR A 469 16.76 19.18 3.95
C TYR A 469 15.41 18.42 4.04
N ASN A 470 14.46 18.93 4.85
CA ASN A 470 13.14 18.30 4.99
C ASN A 470 12.36 18.24 3.67
N ASN A 471 12.46 19.30 2.84
CA ASN A 471 11.84 19.31 1.51
C ASN A 471 12.47 18.27 0.57
N GLY A 472 13.78 18.02 0.68
CA GLY A 472 14.49 16.96 -0.04
C GLY A 472 13.97 15.56 0.30
N ILE A 473 13.76 15.28 1.58
CA ILE A 473 13.16 14.02 2.05
C ILE A 473 11.75 13.85 1.49
N LEU A 474 10.90 14.88 1.64
CA LEU A 474 9.51 14.84 1.14
C LEU A 474 9.47 14.62 -0.38
N SER A 475 10.36 15.27 -1.14
CA SER A 475 10.43 15.10 -2.59
C SER A 475 10.85 13.68 -2.97
N SER A 476 11.85 13.12 -2.28
CA SER A 476 12.34 11.76 -2.54
C SER A 476 11.26 10.72 -2.23
N MET A 477 10.58 10.85 -1.09
CA MET A 477 9.45 9.97 -0.75
C MET A 477 8.28 10.11 -1.73
N SER A 478 7.97 11.31 -2.22
CA SER A 478 6.93 11.49 -3.25
C SER A 478 7.27 10.72 -4.53
N LYS A 479 8.53 10.78 -4.99
CA LYS A 479 8.97 10.03 -6.16
C LYS A 479 8.96 8.52 -5.93
N ALA A 480 9.28 8.08 -4.71
CA ALA A 480 9.19 6.68 -4.33
C ALA A 480 7.73 6.18 -4.38
N GLU A 481 6.77 6.96 -3.92
CA GLU A 481 5.34 6.64 -4.00
C GLU A 481 4.84 6.56 -5.45
N ASP A 482 5.23 7.51 -6.30
CA ASP A 482 4.88 7.47 -7.73
C ASP A 482 5.48 6.24 -8.42
N ALA A 483 6.75 5.91 -8.12
CA ALA A 483 7.39 4.72 -8.64
C ALA A 483 6.73 3.43 -8.12
N SER A 484 6.33 3.41 -6.84
CA SER A 484 5.60 2.30 -6.22
C SER A 484 4.29 2.05 -6.92
N LYS A 485 3.51 3.10 -7.18
CA LYS A 485 2.28 2.98 -7.97
C LYS A 485 2.53 2.36 -9.35
N ASN A 486 3.58 2.78 -10.04
CA ASN A 486 3.93 2.20 -11.34
C ASN A 486 4.35 0.72 -11.23
N VAL A 487 4.99 0.30 -10.13
CA VAL A 487 5.27 -1.13 -9.84
C VAL A 487 3.96 -1.91 -9.71
N LEU A 488 2.99 -1.39 -8.94
CA LEU A 488 1.69 -2.03 -8.75
C LEU A 488 0.93 -2.15 -10.09
N ASP A 489 0.96 -1.10 -10.92
CA ASP A 489 0.34 -1.07 -12.25
C ASP A 489 1.03 -2.04 -13.23
N ALA A 490 2.36 -2.13 -13.21
CA ALA A 490 3.13 -3.08 -14.01
C ALA A 490 2.80 -4.54 -13.64
N ILE A 491 2.67 -4.83 -12.34
CA ILE A 491 2.24 -6.15 -11.85
C ILE A 491 0.82 -6.47 -12.34
N ASN A 492 -0.11 -5.51 -12.31
CA ASN A 492 -1.46 -5.68 -12.84
C ASN A 492 -1.46 -6.00 -14.34
N ALA A 493 -0.75 -5.20 -15.13
CA ALA A 493 -0.65 -5.36 -16.57
C ALA A 493 -0.09 -6.74 -16.94
N MET A 494 0.99 -7.15 -16.27
CA MET A 494 1.64 -8.46 -16.45
C MET A 494 0.65 -9.63 -16.29
N ILE A 495 -0.18 -9.61 -15.25
CA ILE A 495 -1.15 -10.69 -15.00
C ILE A 495 -2.26 -10.69 -16.06
N ASN A 496 -2.80 -9.51 -16.39
CA ASN A 496 -3.89 -9.37 -17.36
C ASN A 496 -3.47 -9.76 -18.78
N GLU A 497 -2.25 -9.38 -19.18
CA GLU A 497 -1.66 -9.77 -20.46
C GLU A 497 -1.47 -11.29 -20.56
N LYS A 498 -0.93 -11.90 -19.48
CA LYS A 498 -0.73 -13.35 -19.45
C LYS A 498 -2.06 -14.10 -19.54
N TYR A 499 -3.10 -13.61 -18.86
CA TYR A 499 -4.43 -14.18 -18.91
C TYR A 499 -5.05 -14.06 -20.30
N SER A 500 -4.94 -12.89 -20.94
CA SER A 500 -5.43 -12.66 -22.31
C SER A 500 -4.71 -13.55 -23.33
N SER A 501 -3.41 -13.80 -23.13
CA SER A 501 -2.65 -14.76 -23.93
C SER A 501 -3.15 -16.20 -23.73
N MET A 502 -3.48 -16.59 -22.50
CA MET A 502 -4.07 -17.92 -22.23
C MET A 502 -5.43 -18.08 -22.94
N LEU A 503 -6.29 -17.07 -22.89
CA LEU A 503 -7.60 -17.05 -23.58
C LEU A 503 -7.44 -17.20 -25.10
N SER A 504 -6.57 -16.38 -25.70
CA SER A 504 -6.36 -16.38 -27.16
C SER A 504 -5.70 -17.66 -27.70
N SER A 505 -4.92 -18.36 -26.87
CA SER A 505 -4.28 -19.63 -27.25
C SER A 505 -5.21 -20.85 -27.23
N GLY A 506 -6.49 -20.69 -26.88
CA GLY A 506 -7.44 -21.81 -26.74
C GLY A 506 -7.08 -22.76 -25.58
N LYS A 507 -6.30 -22.27 -24.61
CA LYS A 507 -6.04 -22.97 -23.34
C LYS A 507 -7.13 -22.69 -22.30
N ILE A 508 -8.19 -21.98 -22.68
CA ILE A 508 -9.40 -21.69 -21.92
C ILE A 508 -10.60 -22.02 -22.79
#